data_AF-A0A2T1KRQ6-F1
#
_entry.id   AF-A0A2T1KRQ6-F1
#
_cell.length_a   1.000
_cell.length_b   1.000
_cell.length_c   1.000
_cell.angle_alpha   90.00
_cell.angle_beta   90.00
_cell.angle_gamma   90.00
#
_symmetry.space_group_name_H-M   'P 1'
#
loop_
_entity.id
_entity.type
_entity.pdbx_description
1 polymer ?
#
loop_
_entity_poly.entity_id
_entity_poly.type
_entity_poly.pdbx_seq_one_letter_code
_entity_poly.pdbx_strand_id
1 'polypeptide(L)'
;MITQHLQRFALTLAALVALALPALASAGEKDFGDYRVHWSVFPSTFLTPEVAKANNLQRSKGIGVVNISIMTDDEHGQIQPVSGQVEGQVANDIQQINFLAFRRIQEGDAVYFIAQYQYQSGELMTFNIKARPSGHGEDLAVRFAHSLFND
;
A
#
# COMPACT_ATOMS: atom_id res chain seq x y z
N MET A 1 44.73 29.15 -4.35
CA MET A 1 44.48 27.77 -4.84
C MET A 1 44.32 26.75 -3.70
N ILE A 2 43.82 27.16 -2.51
CA ILE A 2 43.64 26.28 -1.32
C ILE A 2 42.16 26.26 -0.85
N THR A 3 41.36 27.26 -1.22
CA THR A 3 39.96 27.41 -0.79
C THR A 3 38.94 26.57 -1.56
N GLN A 4 39.29 25.98 -2.72
CA GLN A 4 38.36 25.14 -3.50
C GLN A 4 38.29 23.67 -3.03
N HIS A 5 39.29 23.19 -2.27
CA HIS A 5 39.31 21.81 -1.78
C HIS A 5 38.43 21.61 -0.54
N LEU A 6 38.23 22.66 0.28
CA LEU A 6 37.38 22.59 1.48
C LEU A 6 35.87 22.50 1.13
N GLN A 7 35.42 23.22 0.10
CA GLN A 7 34.03 23.12 -0.39
C GLN A 7 33.71 21.76 -1.01
N ARG A 8 34.68 21.14 -1.69
CA ARG A 8 34.50 19.82 -2.31
C ARG A 8 34.37 18.71 -1.26
N PHE A 9 35.05 18.83 -0.12
CA PHE A 9 34.94 17.87 0.98
C PHE A 9 33.63 17.99 1.77
N ALA A 10 33.07 19.19 1.87
CA ALA A 10 31.76 19.42 2.49
C ALA A 10 30.59 18.90 1.61
N LEU A 11 30.76 18.89 0.28
CA LEU A 11 29.75 18.40 -0.67
C LEU A 11 29.71 16.87 -0.78
N THR A 12 30.82 16.16 -0.55
CA THR A 12 30.82 14.68 -0.57
C THR A 12 30.18 14.05 0.67
N LEU A 13 30.16 14.74 1.81
CA LEU A 13 29.55 14.21 3.04
C LEU A 13 28.02 14.40 3.06
N ALA A 14 27.50 15.41 2.36
CA ALA A 14 26.05 15.68 2.28
C ALA A 14 25.31 14.72 1.34
N ALA A 15 26.02 14.02 0.43
CA ALA A 15 25.42 13.08 -0.51
C ALA A 15 25.15 11.68 0.08
N LEU A 16 25.73 11.34 1.24
CA LEU A 16 25.57 10.01 1.84
C LEU A 16 24.39 9.90 2.83
N VAL A 17 23.78 11.02 3.23
CA VAL A 17 22.69 11.04 4.23
C VAL A 17 21.29 10.93 3.59
N ALA A 18 21.18 10.96 2.26
CA ALA A 18 19.88 10.93 1.59
C ALA A 18 19.32 9.52 1.31
N LEU A 19 20.01 8.44 1.67
CA LEU A 19 19.60 7.07 1.29
C LEU A 19 18.98 6.23 2.42
N ALA A 20 18.54 6.85 3.51
CA ALA A 20 17.83 6.17 4.58
C ALA A 20 16.45 6.82 4.82
N LEU A 21 15.62 6.86 3.80
CA LEU A 21 14.17 6.93 4.03
C LEU A 21 13.76 5.55 4.56
N PRO A 22 13.11 5.46 5.74
CA PRO A 22 12.67 4.18 6.24
C PRO A 22 11.57 3.66 5.30
N ALA A 23 11.73 2.43 4.84
CA ALA A 23 10.69 1.67 4.14
C ALA A 23 9.54 1.38 5.13
N LEU A 24 8.72 2.40 5.41
CA LEU A 24 7.58 2.29 6.33
C LEU A 24 6.30 1.79 5.65
N ALA A 25 6.34 1.58 4.33
CA ALA A 25 5.29 0.88 3.60
C ALA A 25 5.70 -0.57 3.41
N SER A 26 4.97 -1.49 4.05
CA SER A 26 5.08 -2.91 3.70
C SER A 26 4.17 -3.17 2.51
N ALA A 27 4.82 -3.40 1.37
CA ALA A 27 4.19 -3.84 0.15
C ALA A 27 4.53 -5.31 -0.12
N GLY A 28 3.60 -6.02 -0.77
CA GLY A 28 3.82 -7.37 -1.22
C GLY A 28 3.00 -7.67 -2.47
N GLU A 29 3.30 -8.78 -3.11
CA GLU A 29 2.59 -9.23 -4.29
C GLU A 29 2.42 -10.75 -4.28
N LYS A 30 1.41 -11.22 -5.01
CA LYS A 30 1.24 -12.64 -5.31
C LYS A 30 0.80 -12.80 -6.75
N ASP A 31 1.50 -13.69 -7.44
CA ASP A 31 1.25 -14.09 -8.82
C ASP A 31 0.24 -15.25 -8.88
N PHE A 32 -0.70 -15.15 -9.80
CA PHE A 32 -1.75 -16.12 -10.10
C PHE A 32 -1.78 -16.50 -11.60
N GLY A 33 -0.64 -16.40 -12.29
CA GLY A 33 -0.53 -16.56 -13.74
C GLY A 33 -0.86 -15.25 -14.44
N ASP A 34 -2.02 -15.18 -15.09
CA ASP A 34 -2.41 -14.01 -15.88
C ASP A 34 -2.66 -12.74 -15.04
N TYR A 35 -2.72 -12.88 -13.72
CA TYR A 35 -2.98 -11.79 -12.79
C TYR A 35 -1.98 -11.76 -11.64
N ARG A 36 -1.65 -10.55 -11.20
CA ARG A 36 -0.91 -10.27 -9.96
C ARG A 36 -1.73 -9.41 -9.03
N VAL A 37 -1.79 -9.78 -7.76
CA VAL A 37 -2.39 -8.96 -6.71
C VAL A 37 -1.28 -8.30 -5.93
N HIS A 38 -1.21 -6.98 -5.97
CA HIS A 38 -0.30 -6.19 -5.14
C HIS A 38 -1.08 -5.64 -3.95
N TRP A 39 -0.42 -5.59 -2.80
CA TRP A 39 -0.96 -4.94 -1.61
C TRP A 39 0.08 -4.02 -0.99
N SER A 40 -0.41 -3.01 -0.29
CA SER A 40 0.40 -2.21 0.62
C SER A 40 -0.42 -1.83 1.85
N VAL A 41 0.26 -1.71 2.98
CA VAL A 41 -0.34 -1.28 4.25
C VAL A 41 0.50 -0.16 4.86
N PHE A 42 -0.16 0.93 5.26
CA PHE A 42 0.50 2.10 5.82
C PHE A 42 -0.43 2.94 6.73
N PRO A 43 0.10 3.78 7.63
CA PRO A 43 -0.70 4.69 8.43
C PRO A 43 -1.42 5.73 7.55
N SER A 44 -2.68 6.05 7.85
CA SER A 44 -3.45 7.03 7.07
C SER A 44 -2.86 8.45 7.09
N THR A 45 -1.95 8.75 8.03
CA THR A 45 -1.18 10.00 8.09
C THR A 45 -0.32 10.21 6.85
N PHE A 46 0.06 9.14 6.15
CA PHE A 46 0.90 9.20 4.94
C PHE A 46 0.13 9.67 3.70
N LEU A 47 -1.20 9.59 3.72
CA LEU A 47 -2.01 10.21 2.68
C LEU A 47 -1.79 11.73 2.72
N THR A 48 -1.64 12.35 1.55
CA THR A 48 -1.65 13.80 1.48
C THR A 48 -3.04 14.32 1.90
N PRO A 49 -3.14 15.54 2.46
CA PRO A 49 -4.44 16.15 2.78
C PRO A 49 -5.41 16.15 1.59
N GLU A 50 -4.89 16.36 0.38
CA GLU A 50 -5.66 16.45 -0.86
C GLU A 50 -6.25 15.10 -1.25
N VAL A 51 -5.43 14.03 -1.26
CA VAL A 51 -5.88 12.65 -1.57
C VAL A 51 -6.91 12.18 -0.55
N ALA A 52 -6.65 12.43 0.74
CA ALA A 52 -7.57 12.07 1.80
C ALA A 52 -8.92 12.79 1.66
N LYS A 53 -8.90 14.09 1.38
CA LYS A 53 -10.11 14.89 1.18
C LYS A 53 -10.88 14.47 -0.07
N ALA A 54 -10.18 14.27 -1.20
CA ALA A 54 -10.80 13.89 -2.47
C ALA A 54 -11.52 12.54 -2.39
N ASN A 55 -10.98 11.61 -1.60
CA ASN A 55 -11.52 10.24 -1.46
C ASN A 55 -12.30 10.02 -0.15
N ASN A 56 -12.57 11.09 0.61
CA ASN A 56 -13.26 11.06 1.89
C ASN A 56 -12.67 10.00 2.87
N LEU A 57 -11.34 10.04 3.01
CA LEU A 57 -10.54 9.19 3.89
C LEU A 57 -10.12 9.99 5.12
N GLN A 58 -10.20 9.38 6.29
CA GLN A 58 -9.79 10.02 7.54
C GLN A 58 -8.28 9.83 7.77
N ARG A 59 -7.57 10.92 8.09
CA ARG A 59 -6.16 10.87 8.52
C ARG A 59 -6.10 10.84 10.05
N SER A 60 -5.47 9.83 10.63
CA SER A 60 -5.31 9.65 12.07
C SER A 60 -4.19 8.65 12.39
N LYS A 61 -3.51 8.83 13.52
CA LYS A 61 -2.48 7.88 14.03
C LYS A 61 -3.05 6.51 14.39
N GLY A 62 -4.37 6.38 14.59
CA GLY A 62 -5.03 5.10 14.89
C GLY A 62 -5.73 4.46 13.70
N ILE A 63 -5.55 5.00 12.50
CA ILE A 63 -6.21 4.51 11.27
C ILE A 63 -5.16 4.07 10.27
N GLY A 64 -5.22 2.80 9.90
CA GLY A 64 -4.41 2.19 8.85
C GLY A 64 -5.16 2.19 7.53
N VAL A 65 -4.39 2.14 6.45
CA VAL A 65 -4.88 2.02 5.08
C VAL A 65 -4.32 0.74 4.50
N VAL A 66 -5.21 -0.10 3.97
CA VAL A 66 -4.82 -1.21 3.08
C VAL A 66 -5.21 -0.82 1.66
N ASN A 67 -4.24 -0.88 0.76
CA ASN A 67 -4.42 -0.68 -0.67
C ASN A 67 -4.18 -2.01 -1.39
N ILE A 68 -5.09 -2.38 -2.28
CA ILE A 68 -5.04 -3.56 -3.14
C ILE A 68 -5.14 -3.13 -4.60
N SER A 69 -4.25 -3.62 -5.45
CA SER A 69 -4.39 -3.48 -6.90
C SER A 69 -4.31 -4.86 -7.56
N ILE A 70 -5.07 -5.01 -8.64
CA ILE A 70 -5.05 -6.18 -9.49
C ILE A 70 -4.37 -5.75 -10.77
N MET A 71 -3.35 -6.50 -11.19
CA MET A 71 -2.55 -6.22 -12.37
C MET A 71 -2.62 -7.40 -13.33
N THR A 72 -2.50 -7.15 -14.62
CA THR A 72 -2.36 -8.16 -15.67
C THR A 72 -1.26 -7.72 -16.64
N ASP A 73 -0.79 -8.65 -17.46
CA ASP A 73 0.11 -8.33 -18.57
C ASP A 73 -0.73 -8.08 -19.83
N ASP A 74 -0.45 -6.98 -20.54
CA ASP A 74 -1.04 -6.75 -21.85
C ASP A 74 -0.42 -7.65 -22.94
N GLU A 75 -0.91 -7.54 -24.18
CA GLU A 75 -0.41 -8.32 -25.33
C GLU A 75 1.09 -8.10 -25.62
N HIS A 76 1.70 -7.05 -25.07
CA HIS A 76 3.12 -6.70 -25.20
C HIS A 76 3.91 -6.98 -23.91
N GLY A 77 3.31 -7.65 -22.92
CA GLY A 77 3.92 -7.97 -21.63
C GLY A 77 4.09 -6.76 -20.70
N GLN A 78 3.38 -5.65 -20.95
CA GLN A 78 3.37 -4.49 -20.05
C GLN A 78 2.36 -4.69 -18.93
N ILE A 79 2.75 -4.35 -17.71
CA ILE A 79 1.90 -4.48 -16.53
C ILE A 79 0.84 -3.38 -16.56
N GLN A 80 -0.44 -3.76 -16.55
CA GLN A 80 -1.57 -2.84 -16.55
C GLN A 80 -2.50 -3.12 -15.36
N PRO A 81 -3.03 -2.07 -14.69
CA PRO A 81 -4.02 -2.26 -13.65
C PRO A 81 -5.36 -2.70 -14.26
N VAL A 82 -6.04 -3.63 -13.62
CA VAL A 82 -7.36 -4.10 -14.02
C VAL A 82 -8.40 -3.81 -12.95
N SER A 83 -9.60 -3.46 -13.42
CA SER A 83 -10.76 -3.31 -12.55
C SER A 83 -11.25 -4.68 -12.07
N GLY A 84 -12.08 -4.67 -11.03
CA GLY A 84 -12.56 -5.88 -10.40
C GLY A 84 -13.38 -5.60 -9.15
N GLN A 85 -13.47 -6.61 -8.31
CA GLN A 85 -14.05 -6.55 -6.98
C GLN A 85 -12.98 -6.96 -5.96
N VAL A 86 -12.96 -6.29 -4.81
CA VAL A 86 -12.09 -6.65 -3.70
C VAL A 86 -12.92 -6.70 -2.45
N GLU A 87 -12.86 -7.83 -1.76
CA GLU A 87 -13.50 -8.07 -0.48
C GLU A 87 -12.44 -8.54 0.50
N GLY A 88 -12.65 -8.28 1.79
CA GLY A 88 -11.75 -8.81 2.78
C GLY A 88 -12.09 -8.44 4.21
N GLN A 89 -11.29 -9.00 5.09
CA GLN A 89 -11.36 -8.76 6.52
C GLN A 89 -9.95 -8.67 7.10
N VAL A 90 -9.85 -7.96 8.21
CA VAL A 90 -8.64 -7.88 9.02
C VAL A 90 -8.95 -8.39 10.43
N ALA A 91 -8.02 -9.12 11.02
CA ALA A 91 -8.12 -9.59 12.40
C ALA A 91 -6.85 -9.25 13.18
N ASN A 92 -6.99 -8.90 14.46
CA ASN A 92 -5.86 -8.81 15.38
C ASN A 92 -5.52 -10.16 16.01
N ASP A 93 -4.49 -10.20 16.87
CA ASP A 93 -3.99 -11.42 17.50
C ASP A 93 -5.01 -12.14 18.40
N ILE A 94 -5.96 -11.39 18.98
CA ILE A 94 -7.08 -11.97 19.75
C ILE A 94 -8.27 -12.37 18.88
N GLN A 95 -8.10 -12.40 17.55
CA GLN A 95 -9.09 -12.81 16.55
C GLN A 95 -10.34 -11.93 16.50
N GLN A 96 -10.24 -10.65 16.89
CA GLN A 96 -11.32 -9.69 16.62
C GLN A 96 -11.33 -9.35 15.14
N ILE A 97 -12.40 -9.71 14.43
CA ILE A 97 -12.54 -9.53 12.99
C ILE A 97 -13.23 -8.19 12.68
N ASN A 98 -12.68 -7.46 11.73
CA ASN A 98 -13.30 -6.29 11.11
C ASN A 98 -13.39 -6.49 9.59
N PHE A 99 -14.59 -6.30 9.02
CA PHE A 99 -14.78 -6.31 7.57
C PHE A 99 -14.25 -5.02 6.95
N LEU A 100 -13.54 -5.15 5.83
CA LEU A 100 -12.92 -4.03 5.14
C LEU A 100 -13.88 -3.48 4.09
N ALA A 101 -14.31 -2.23 4.31
CA ALA A 101 -15.16 -1.51 3.37
C ALA A 101 -14.31 -0.93 2.22
N PHE A 102 -13.93 -1.79 1.28
CA PHE A 102 -13.14 -1.40 0.10
C PHE A 102 -13.91 -0.42 -0.79
N ARG A 103 -13.21 0.62 -1.21
CA ARG A 103 -13.66 1.59 -2.23
C ARG A 103 -12.70 1.53 -3.40
N ARG A 104 -13.25 1.46 -4.61
CA ARG A 104 -12.47 1.60 -5.85
C ARG A 104 -12.11 3.07 -6.03
N ILE A 105 -10.84 3.34 -6.29
CA ILE A 105 -10.32 4.65 -6.66
C ILE A 105 -9.71 4.52 -8.06
N GLN A 106 -9.98 5.51 -8.91
CA GLN A 106 -9.46 5.58 -10.26
C GLN A 106 -8.86 6.97 -10.50
N GLU A 107 -7.57 7.01 -10.82
CA GLU A 107 -6.80 8.24 -11.04
C GLU A 107 -6.00 8.10 -12.34
N GLY A 108 -6.47 8.75 -13.40
CA GLY A 108 -5.96 8.49 -14.75
C GLY A 108 -6.19 7.02 -15.12
N ASP A 109 -5.10 6.33 -15.46
CA ASP A 109 -5.09 4.91 -15.80
C ASP A 109 -4.92 3.99 -14.58
N ALA A 110 -4.60 4.53 -13.40
CA ALA A 110 -4.44 3.74 -12.19
C ALA A 110 -5.81 3.33 -11.61
N VAL A 111 -5.95 2.04 -11.28
CA VAL A 111 -7.13 1.49 -10.58
C VAL A 111 -6.67 0.73 -9.35
N TYR A 112 -7.22 1.09 -8.20
CA TYR A 112 -6.88 0.45 -6.93
C TYR A 112 -8.04 0.48 -5.93
N PHE A 113 -7.96 -0.35 -4.90
CA PHE A 113 -9.00 -0.54 -3.90
C PHE A 113 -8.44 -0.23 -2.52
N ILE A 114 -9.02 0.76 -1.85
CA ILE A 114 -8.60 1.17 -0.51
C ILE A 114 -9.67 0.86 0.51
N ALA A 115 -9.26 0.33 1.66
CA ALA A 115 -10.07 0.30 2.88
C ALA A 115 -9.30 0.90 4.05
N GLN A 116 -10.03 1.51 4.98
CA GLN A 116 -9.50 1.99 6.26
C GLN A 116 -9.86 1.02 7.37
N TYR A 117 -8.96 0.84 8.34
CA TYR A 117 -9.19 0.02 9.51
C TYR A 117 -8.55 0.66 10.74
N GLN A 118 -9.08 0.37 11.93
CA GLN A 118 -8.48 0.82 13.19
C GLN A 118 -7.39 -0.16 13.61
N TYR A 119 -6.31 0.35 14.20
CA TYR A 119 -5.23 -0.46 14.75
C TYR A 119 -4.61 0.23 15.97
N GLN A 120 -3.98 -0.57 16.83
CA GLN A 120 -3.07 -0.07 17.85
C GLN A 120 -1.61 -0.18 17.38
N SER A 121 -0.79 0.80 17.74
CA SER A 121 0.64 0.80 17.35
C SER A 121 1.34 -0.49 17.78
N GLY A 122 1.96 -1.19 16.84
CA GLY A 122 2.66 -2.45 17.05
C GLY A 122 1.76 -3.69 17.06
N GLU A 123 0.44 -3.54 17.01
CA GLU A 123 -0.50 -4.66 16.92
C GLU A 123 -0.34 -5.36 15.57
N LEU A 124 -0.22 -6.70 15.60
CA LEU A 124 -0.16 -7.49 14.38
C LEU A 124 -1.57 -7.67 13.82
N MET A 125 -1.74 -7.21 12.58
CA MET A 125 -3.01 -7.27 11.87
C MET A 125 -2.88 -8.28 10.73
N THR A 126 -3.76 -9.28 10.71
CA THR A 126 -3.81 -10.31 9.67
C THR A 126 -4.95 -10.05 8.70
N PHE A 127 -4.61 -9.85 7.43
CA PHE A 127 -5.52 -9.55 6.35
C PHE A 127 -5.86 -10.83 5.58
N ASN A 128 -7.13 -11.00 5.25
CA ASN A 128 -7.63 -12.03 4.34
C ASN A 128 -8.42 -11.32 3.25
N ILE A 129 -7.84 -11.26 2.05
CA ILE A 129 -8.37 -10.50 0.93
C ILE A 129 -8.67 -11.46 -0.22
N LYS A 130 -9.79 -11.22 -0.89
CA LYS A 130 -10.18 -11.85 -2.13
C LYS A 130 -10.33 -10.77 -3.18
N ALA A 131 -9.49 -10.84 -4.21
CA ALA A 131 -9.58 -9.96 -5.36
C ALA A 131 -10.11 -10.75 -6.55
N ARG A 132 -11.07 -10.19 -7.29
CA ARG A 132 -11.65 -10.81 -8.48
C ARG A 132 -11.57 -9.83 -9.65
N PRO A 133 -10.67 -10.05 -10.61
CA PRO A 133 -10.61 -9.24 -11.83
C PRO A 133 -11.98 -9.25 -12.55
N SER A 134 -12.34 -8.15 -13.21
CA SER A 134 -13.57 -8.08 -13.99
C SER A 134 -13.58 -9.14 -15.10
N GLY A 135 -14.65 -9.93 -15.18
CA GLY A 135 -14.76 -11.02 -16.17
C GLY A 135 -14.03 -12.32 -15.78
N HIS A 136 -13.28 -12.33 -14.66
CA HIS A 136 -12.66 -13.53 -14.12
C HIS A 136 -13.60 -14.25 -13.14
N GLY A 137 -13.71 -15.56 -13.27
CA GLY A 137 -14.65 -16.39 -12.48
C GLY A 137 -14.15 -16.79 -11.09
N GLU A 138 -12.86 -16.63 -10.80
CA GLU A 138 -12.24 -17.13 -9.58
C GLU A 138 -11.64 -16.01 -8.71
N ASP A 139 -11.62 -16.25 -7.40
CA ASP A 139 -11.03 -15.37 -6.41
C ASP A 139 -9.51 -15.55 -6.33
N LEU A 140 -8.78 -14.46 -6.49
CA LEU A 140 -7.35 -14.38 -6.22
C LEU A 140 -7.16 -14.09 -4.72
N ALA A 141 -7.02 -15.15 -3.94
CA ALA A 141 -6.95 -15.06 -2.48
C ALA A 141 -5.53 -14.78 -1.97
N VAL A 142 -5.37 -13.69 -1.21
CA VAL A 142 -4.13 -13.32 -0.52
C VAL A 142 -4.37 -13.23 1.00
N ARG A 143 -3.38 -13.71 1.75
CA ARG A 143 -3.35 -13.60 3.21
C ARG A 143 -1.97 -13.14 3.63
N PHE A 144 -1.92 -12.08 4.40
CA PHE A 144 -0.66 -11.50 4.90
C PHE A 144 -0.90 -10.86 6.26
N ALA A 145 0.17 -10.67 7.02
CA ALA A 145 0.11 -10.02 8.32
C ALA A 145 1.11 -8.88 8.39
N HIS A 146 0.74 -7.78 9.04
CA HIS A 146 1.60 -6.61 9.18
C HIS A 146 1.27 -5.82 10.45
N SER A 147 2.30 -5.24 11.06
CA SER A 147 2.18 -4.35 12.22
C SER A 147 2.54 -2.93 11.78
N LEU A 148 1.63 -1.98 12.03
CA LEU A 148 1.91 -0.56 11.83
C LEU A 148 2.36 0.08 13.13
N PHE A 149 3.29 1.01 13.03
CA PHE A 149 3.78 1.80 14.16
C PHE A 149 3.35 3.25 13.96
N ASN A 150 2.96 3.91 15.05
CA ASN A 150 2.56 5.31 14.98
C ASN A 150 3.79 6.20 14.83
N ASP A 151 3.72 7.13 13.89
CA ASP A 151 4.66 8.23 13.70
C ASP A 151 4.71 9.19 14.90
#